data_AF-A0A2N5XJU5-F1
#
_entry.id   AF-A0A2N5XJU5-F1
#
_cell.length_a   1.000
_cell.length_b   1.000
_cell.length_c   1.000
_cell.angle_alpha   90.00
_cell.angle_beta   90.00
_cell.angle_gamma   90.00
#
_symmetry.space_group_name_H-M   'P 1'
#
loop_
_entity.id
_entity.type
_entity.pdbx_description
1 polymer ?
#
loop_
_entity_poly.entity_id
_entity_poly.type
_entity_poly.pdbx_seq_one_letter_code
_entity_poly.pdbx_strand_id
1 'polypeptide(L)'
;GAGTGGGGQEPPVPFDPAVRGLGPLIAALRTAPARQPAGPRHLDRDPQRLYAPGSDLGPGLLTALDPRLRDGLYRAWSRIGLTAPLALHEMQAMRVTATPFGATAPLKPVHDDAGRVVRHDDWPLTGSKRIAVRIGYGRDGEKPRRADLSYTEAGSSVPYRRQLPPPGTSADFALGPGRVELTTHAPQEDPGEQDAPQDPQGPQEPGRAGRPGGEQEKQEGEGQGQGQGPLEWLGELIGGGEDEPPGSAAAPGPEAAPGPGQEAGVTVRLLPDLPERVLFFSEPAPDGTVRVTVGDGRGEPLEFRLAPGDEHPAGHGGLQVAVRRAGEGEEPAVEVVLTARLQPTSRNVIALDAVHDGIAPGSWVAVRRPRKGVSGEVPGDPALALLITRVDDVRVVSRADFGITGKVTELTLEEPWMDEHDTLLSHIRDTTVHARGETLALAEEPVDEDVHGNEIELAALHEGLTPGRWVVVTGERTDVPGTSGVPGTELAMVAAVRQGVDPALPGDTVHTTLVLAADLAFSYRRDTVKVLGNVVRATQGATRDEAIGSGDAARAHQSFALWQAPLTWLAADTPSGAASTLEVRVDGVLWHEVDSLAGRGPRERVYATGTTADRSEE
;
A
#
# COMPACT_ATOMS: atom_id res chain seq x y z
N GLY A 1 64.13 -7.95 -14.86
CA GLY A 1 63.31 -7.24 -13.87
C GLY A 1 62.13 -6.63 -14.59
N ALA A 2 60.92 -7.01 -14.22
CA ALA A 2 59.66 -6.29 -14.46
C ALA A 2 58.59 -7.04 -13.66
N GLY A 3 58.03 -6.38 -12.64
CA GLY A 3 57.06 -6.95 -11.71
C GLY A 3 55.64 -6.91 -12.26
N THR A 4 54.90 -7.97 -11.97
CA THR A 4 53.44 -8.09 -12.11
C THR A 4 52.74 -7.35 -10.98
N GLY A 5 51.99 -6.29 -11.30
CA GLY A 5 51.09 -5.61 -10.37
C GLY A 5 49.64 -6.00 -10.65
N GLY A 6 49.06 -6.85 -9.78
CA GLY A 6 47.63 -7.10 -9.73
C GLY A 6 46.94 -5.97 -8.97
N GLY A 7 46.06 -5.23 -9.64
CA GLY A 7 45.20 -4.23 -9.02
C GLY A 7 44.05 -4.90 -8.29
N GLY A 8 44.21 -5.14 -6.99
CA GLY A 8 43.12 -5.47 -6.09
C GLY A 8 42.24 -4.23 -5.90
N GLN A 9 40.96 -4.37 -6.21
CA GLN A 9 39.94 -3.35 -6.01
C GLN A 9 39.65 -3.30 -4.49
N GLU A 10 40.05 -2.20 -3.84
CA GLU A 10 39.78 -1.94 -2.43
C GLU A 10 38.26 -1.92 -2.17
N PRO A 11 37.78 -2.50 -1.05
CA PRO A 11 36.37 -2.42 -0.68
C PRO A 11 36.00 -0.96 -0.37
N PRO A 12 34.76 -0.54 -0.68
CA PRO A 12 34.31 0.82 -0.36
C PRO A 12 34.37 1.02 1.16
N VAL A 13 35.10 2.05 1.58
CA VAL A 13 35.20 2.47 2.98
C VAL A 13 33.78 2.75 3.49
N PRO A 14 33.35 2.15 4.62
CA PRO A 14 32.05 2.44 5.18
C PRO A 14 32.03 3.90 5.62
N PHE A 15 31.19 4.71 4.97
CA PHE A 15 30.93 6.08 5.43
C PHE A 15 30.34 6.02 6.83
N ASP A 16 30.94 6.77 7.75
CA ASP A 16 30.49 6.91 9.14
C ASP A 16 28.99 7.25 9.19
N PRO A 17 28.17 6.55 10.00
CA PRO A 17 26.74 6.83 10.15
C PRO A 17 26.45 8.30 10.51
N ALA A 18 27.37 9.00 11.16
CA ALA A 18 27.27 10.45 11.40
C ALA A 18 27.20 11.27 10.10
N VAL A 19 27.87 10.81 9.03
CA VAL A 19 27.86 11.48 7.71
C VAL A 19 26.58 11.17 6.93
N ARG A 20 25.99 9.97 7.07
CA ARG A 20 24.66 9.67 6.50
C ARG A 20 23.55 10.48 7.15
N GLY A 21 23.67 10.80 8.43
CA GLY A 21 22.73 11.67 9.16
C GLY A 21 22.72 13.13 8.72
N LEU A 22 23.75 13.60 8.00
CA LEU A 22 23.82 14.99 7.54
C LEU A 22 22.81 15.30 6.42
N GLY A 23 22.43 14.34 5.59
CA GLY A 23 21.48 14.57 4.49
C GLY A 23 20.11 15.09 4.98
N PRO A 24 19.43 14.35 5.89
CA PRO A 24 18.19 14.80 6.53
C PRO A 24 18.38 16.09 7.34
N LEU A 25 19.51 16.23 8.03
CA LEU A 25 19.82 17.41 8.85
C LEU A 25 19.96 18.67 7.98
N ILE A 26 20.65 18.58 6.83
CA ILE A 26 20.81 19.70 5.88
C ILE A 26 19.47 20.08 5.26
N ALA A 27 18.62 19.10 4.92
CA ALA A 27 17.27 19.37 4.44
C ALA A 27 16.44 20.11 5.49
N ALA A 28 16.49 19.66 6.75
CA ALA A 28 15.80 20.32 7.87
C ALA A 28 16.33 21.74 8.11
N LEU A 29 17.66 21.95 8.07
CA LEU A 29 18.31 23.26 8.25
C LEU A 29 18.07 24.22 7.07
N ARG A 30 17.72 23.72 5.88
CA ARG A 30 17.33 24.52 4.71
C ARG A 30 15.88 24.97 4.73
N THR A 31 15.07 24.44 5.64
CA THR A 31 13.69 24.90 5.83
C THR A 31 13.73 26.36 6.29
N ALA A 32 13.07 27.24 5.53
CA ALA A 32 13.01 28.66 5.87
C ALA A 32 12.48 28.80 7.31
N PRO A 33 13.15 29.58 8.18
CA PRO A 33 12.72 29.74 9.56
C PRO A 33 11.27 30.22 9.58
N ALA A 34 10.41 29.50 10.30
CA ALA A 34 9.03 29.87 10.46
C ALA A 34 8.96 31.32 10.99
N ARG A 35 8.35 32.21 10.20
CA ARG A 35 8.12 33.59 10.64
C ARG A 35 7.15 33.53 11.81
N GLN A 36 7.62 33.82 13.02
CA GLN A 36 6.75 33.88 14.18
C GLN A 36 5.66 34.95 13.91
N PRO A 37 4.38 34.59 13.98
CA PRO A 37 3.30 35.53 13.75
C PRO A 37 3.34 36.65 14.81
N ALA A 38 3.04 37.88 14.40
CA ALA A 38 3.12 39.08 15.23
C ALA A 38 2.12 39.12 16.42
N GLY A 39 1.33 38.06 16.61
CA GLY A 39 0.46 37.88 17.76
C GLY A 39 -0.57 36.76 17.57
N PRO A 40 -1.34 36.40 18.61
CA PRO A 40 -2.24 35.24 18.62
C PRO A 40 -3.36 35.28 17.56
N ARG A 41 -3.67 36.48 17.09
CA ARG A 41 -4.70 36.82 16.09
C ARG A 41 -4.21 36.72 14.64
N HIS A 42 -2.90 36.52 14.44
CA HIS A 42 -2.28 36.28 13.14
C HIS A 42 -1.78 34.83 13.00
N LEU A 43 -2.17 33.96 13.94
CA LEU A 43 -1.93 32.54 13.86
C LEU A 43 -3.02 31.94 12.97
N ASP A 44 -2.67 31.49 11.78
CA ASP A 44 -3.61 30.78 10.92
C ASP A 44 -3.94 29.43 11.56
N ARG A 45 -5.20 29.25 11.97
CA ARG A 45 -5.67 28.07 12.71
C ARG A 45 -6.51 27.22 11.79
N ASP A 46 -5.85 26.45 10.94
CA ASP A 46 -6.50 25.42 10.13
C ASP A 46 -6.95 24.25 11.05
N PRO A 47 -8.27 24.05 11.24
CA PRO A 47 -8.78 22.98 12.10
C PRO A 47 -8.36 21.59 11.62
N GLN A 48 -8.22 21.39 10.30
CA GLN A 48 -7.82 20.09 9.76
C GLN A 48 -6.38 19.75 10.16
N ARG A 49 -5.49 20.74 10.21
CA ARG A 49 -4.10 20.57 10.68
C ARG A 49 -4.01 20.45 12.21
N LEU A 50 -4.82 21.23 12.94
CA LEU A 50 -4.83 21.23 14.40
C LEU A 50 -5.28 19.89 15.00
N TYR A 51 -6.19 19.18 14.33
CA TYR A 51 -6.68 17.86 14.75
C TYR A 51 -6.08 16.69 13.95
N ALA A 52 -5.11 16.94 13.07
CA ALA A 52 -4.45 15.88 12.31
C ALA A 52 -3.61 14.95 13.21
N PRO A 53 -3.47 13.66 12.84
CA PRO A 53 -2.45 12.79 13.41
C PRO A 53 -1.06 13.44 13.34
N GLY A 54 -0.34 13.51 14.46
CA GLY A 54 0.96 14.20 14.55
C GLY A 54 0.90 15.68 14.99
N SER A 55 -0.29 16.22 15.24
CA SER A 55 -0.46 17.56 15.82
C SER A 55 0.03 17.65 17.27
N ASP A 56 0.63 18.78 17.61
CA ASP A 56 1.10 19.10 18.97
C ASP A 56 -0.02 19.49 19.95
N LEU A 57 -1.27 19.56 19.47
CA LEU A 57 -2.43 20.00 20.25
C LEU A 57 -2.75 19.07 21.43
N GLY A 58 -2.64 17.76 21.25
CA GLY A 58 -2.82 16.76 22.31
C GLY A 58 -1.80 16.90 23.46
N PRO A 59 -0.49 16.84 23.18
CA PRO A 59 0.55 17.13 24.17
C PRO A 59 0.39 18.50 24.83
N GLY A 60 0.05 19.53 24.05
CA GLY A 60 -0.20 20.89 24.54
C GLY A 60 -1.37 20.96 25.52
N LEU A 61 -2.47 20.27 25.24
CA LEU A 61 -3.61 20.16 26.17
C LEU A 61 -3.25 19.39 27.43
N LEU A 62 -2.46 18.33 27.33
CA LEU A 62 -1.99 17.55 28.48
C LEU A 62 -1.10 18.37 29.41
N THR A 63 -0.18 19.17 28.86
CA THR A 63 0.67 20.08 29.66
C THR A 63 -0.09 21.29 30.23
N ALA A 64 -1.22 21.66 29.61
CA ALA A 64 -2.13 22.67 30.13
C ALA A 64 -3.00 22.13 31.28
N LEU A 65 -3.46 20.88 31.17
CA LEU A 65 -4.26 20.18 32.20
C LEU A 65 -3.42 19.73 33.39
N ASP A 66 -2.19 19.25 33.16
CA ASP A 66 -1.22 18.92 34.21
C ASP A 66 0.10 19.66 33.99
N PRO A 67 0.30 20.81 34.69
CA PRO A 67 1.52 21.60 34.62
C PRO A 67 2.81 20.85 34.97
N ARG A 68 2.75 19.74 35.72
CA ARG A 68 3.93 18.95 36.11
C ARG A 68 4.58 18.26 34.91
N LEU A 69 3.83 18.08 33.83
CA LEU A 69 4.30 17.42 32.62
C LEU A 69 5.12 18.32 31.70
N ARG A 70 5.11 19.66 31.89
CA ARG A 70 5.75 20.63 30.97
C ARG A 70 7.23 20.34 30.71
N ASP A 71 7.98 19.98 31.73
CA ASP A 71 9.44 19.83 31.63
C ASP A 71 9.86 18.41 31.20
N GLY A 72 8.96 17.43 31.31
CA GLY A 72 9.26 16.02 31.13
C GLY A 72 8.56 15.34 29.96
N LEU A 73 7.39 15.84 29.52
CA LEU A 73 6.51 15.14 28.58
C LEU A 73 7.20 14.86 27.26
N TYR A 74 7.74 15.88 26.58
CA TYR A 74 8.39 15.69 25.28
C TYR A 74 9.66 14.84 25.35
N ARG A 75 10.39 14.90 26.47
CA ARG A 75 11.58 14.08 26.69
C ARG A 75 11.24 12.62 26.99
N ALA A 76 10.13 12.38 27.70
CA ALA A 76 9.61 11.04 27.91
C ALA A 76 9.05 10.49 26.59
N TRP A 77 8.25 11.27 25.89
CA TRP A 77 7.64 10.92 24.60
C TRP A 77 8.71 10.57 23.55
N SER A 78 9.79 11.34 23.44
CA SER A 78 10.88 11.03 22.50
C SER A 78 11.65 9.75 22.81
N ARG A 79 11.52 9.21 24.04
CA ARG A 79 12.13 7.94 24.47
C ARG A 79 11.19 6.75 24.34
N ILE A 80 9.90 6.99 24.07
CA ILE A 80 8.95 5.90 23.81
C ILE A 80 9.06 5.55 22.33
N GLY A 81 9.65 4.39 22.05
CA GLY A 81 9.63 3.78 20.72
C GLY A 81 8.21 3.32 20.36
N LEU A 82 7.34 4.26 19.98
CA LEU A 82 5.96 3.96 19.57
C LEU A 82 5.88 3.41 18.14
N THR A 83 6.92 3.58 17.35
CA THR A 83 7.13 2.73 16.19
C THR A 83 7.73 1.44 16.72
N ALA A 84 6.86 0.48 17.08
CA ALA A 84 7.25 -0.90 16.92
C ALA A 84 7.88 -0.99 15.52
N PRO A 85 9.15 -1.42 15.36
CA PRO A 85 9.66 -1.67 14.02
C PRO A 85 8.61 -2.55 13.37
N LEU A 86 8.07 -2.12 12.22
CA LEU A 86 7.19 -2.97 11.43
C LEU A 86 7.96 -4.27 11.30
N ALA A 87 7.47 -5.35 11.94
CA ALA A 87 8.16 -6.62 11.92
C ALA A 87 8.47 -6.89 10.46
N LEU A 88 9.75 -7.03 10.12
CA LEU A 88 10.15 -7.28 8.75
C LEU A 88 9.59 -8.65 8.39
N HIS A 89 8.41 -8.67 7.77
CA HIS A 89 7.69 -9.92 7.49
C HIS A 89 8.46 -10.74 6.46
N GLU A 90 8.92 -10.07 5.41
CA GLU A 90 9.57 -10.71 4.28
C GLU A 90 10.52 -9.72 3.58
N MET A 91 11.67 -10.20 3.14
CA MET A 91 12.57 -9.46 2.26
C MET A 91 12.53 -10.08 0.86
N GLN A 92 12.16 -9.28 -0.14
CA GLN A 92 12.03 -9.71 -1.53
C GLN A 92 13.12 -9.07 -2.41
N ALA A 93 13.87 -9.89 -3.14
CA ALA A 93 14.77 -9.44 -4.19
C ALA A 93 14.07 -9.51 -5.55
N MET A 94 13.73 -8.34 -6.11
CA MET A 94 13.05 -8.27 -7.42
C MET A 94 14.03 -8.58 -8.54
N ARG A 95 13.90 -9.75 -9.17
CA ARG A 95 14.86 -10.25 -10.18
C ARG A 95 14.59 -9.74 -11.60
N VAL A 96 13.43 -9.14 -11.85
CA VAL A 96 13.05 -8.56 -13.14
C VAL A 96 12.86 -7.06 -12.98
N THR A 97 13.42 -6.29 -13.91
CA THR A 97 13.11 -4.86 -14.09
C THR A 97 12.65 -4.66 -15.53
N ALA A 98 11.45 -4.11 -15.70
CA ALA A 98 10.78 -3.95 -16.98
C ALA A 98 10.12 -2.57 -17.07
N THR A 99 9.63 -2.23 -18.25
CA THR A 99 8.78 -1.05 -18.48
C THR A 99 7.43 -1.47 -19.08
N PRO A 100 6.37 -0.66 -18.96
CA PRO A 100 5.12 -0.93 -19.66
C PRO A 100 5.32 -0.94 -21.18
N PHE A 101 4.58 -1.79 -21.88
CA PHE A 101 4.57 -1.84 -23.34
C PHE A 101 4.27 -0.45 -23.92
N GLY A 102 5.12 0.00 -24.84
CA GLY A 102 5.00 1.31 -25.47
C GLY A 102 5.67 2.45 -24.72
N ALA A 103 6.20 2.28 -23.50
CA ALA A 103 6.90 3.36 -22.79
C ALA A 103 8.03 4.01 -23.63
N THR A 104 8.65 3.23 -24.51
CA THR A 104 9.73 3.65 -25.42
C THR A 104 9.25 3.94 -26.85
N ALA A 105 7.94 3.83 -27.14
CA ALA A 105 7.42 4.06 -28.49
C ALA A 105 7.65 5.52 -28.94
N PRO A 106 7.95 5.76 -30.23
CA PRO A 106 8.07 7.11 -30.76
C PRO A 106 6.74 7.87 -30.64
N LEU A 107 6.74 9.20 -30.81
CA LEU A 107 5.48 9.95 -30.92
C LEU A 107 4.69 9.53 -32.16
N LYS A 108 3.36 9.69 -32.13
CA LYS A 108 2.47 9.34 -33.24
C LYS A 108 2.67 10.35 -34.39
N PRO A 109 3.13 9.91 -35.58
CA PRO A 109 3.22 10.81 -36.73
C PRO A 109 1.82 11.07 -37.31
N VAL A 110 1.52 12.35 -37.55
CA VAL A 110 0.29 12.81 -38.21
C VAL A 110 0.63 13.21 -39.64
N HIS A 111 -0.09 12.66 -40.61
CA HIS A 111 0.22 12.84 -42.03
C HIS A 111 -0.77 13.76 -42.73
N ASP A 112 -0.32 14.46 -43.78
CA ASP A 112 -1.18 15.16 -44.73
C ASP A 112 -1.80 14.21 -45.78
N ASP A 113 -2.62 14.77 -46.66
CA ASP A 113 -3.30 14.13 -47.79
C ASP A 113 -2.33 13.44 -48.76
N ALA A 114 -1.07 13.88 -48.79
CA ALA A 114 -0.01 13.33 -49.63
C ALA A 114 0.83 12.26 -48.89
N GLY A 115 0.46 11.90 -47.65
CA GLY A 115 1.17 10.92 -46.84
C GLY A 115 2.48 11.44 -46.23
N ARG A 116 2.71 12.75 -46.18
CA ARG A 116 3.88 13.37 -45.54
C ARG A 116 3.58 13.69 -44.08
N VAL A 117 4.54 13.47 -43.19
CA VAL A 117 4.39 13.82 -41.76
C VAL A 117 4.36 15.34 -41.59
N VAL A 118 3.31 15.86 -40.95
CA VAL A 118 3.09 17.29 -40.69
C VAL A 118 3.31 17.63 -39.22
N ARG A 119 2.90 16.75 -38.29
CA ARG A 119 3.09 16.93 -36.85
C ARG A 119 3.28 15.60 -36.14
N HIS A 120 3.68 15.65 -34.88
CA HIS A 120 3.74 14.49 -33.99
C HIS A 120 2.83 14.73 -32.79
N ASP A 121 1.94 13.79 -32.53
CA ASP A 121 1.03 13.81 -31.38
C ASP A 121 1.44 12.71 -30.37
N ASP A 122 1.02 12.82 -29.11
CA ASP A 122 1.21 11.69 -28.17
C ASP A 122 0.19 10.58 -28.45
N TRP A 123 0.55 9.36 -28.09
CA TRP A 123 -0.35 8.22 -28.24
C TRP A 123 -1.38 8.20 -27.11
N PRO A 124 -2.67 7.96 -27.42
CA PRO A 124 -3.67 7.69 -26.39
C PRO A 124 -3.47 6.26 -25.82
N LEU A 125 -3.60 6.08 -24.51
CA LEU A 125 -3.49 4.74 -23.89
C LEU A 125 -4.67 3.83 -24.30
N THR A 126 -4.36 2.54 -24.53
CA THR A 126 -5.30 1.53 -25.05
C THR A 126 -6.59 1.38 -24.27
N GLY A 127 -7.72 1.34 -24.98
CA GLY A 127 -9.08 1.31 -24.41
C GLY A 127 -9.79 2.65 -24.47
N SER A 128 -9.09 3.73 -24.84
CA SER A 128 -9.69 5.02 -25.18
C SER A 128 -10.10 5.04 -26.66
N LYS A 129 -11.33 5.50 -26.92
CA LYS A 129 -11.81 5.79 -28.27
C LYS A 129 -11.62 7.28 -28.51
N ARG A 130 -10.84 7.65 -29.53
CA ARG A 130 -10.66 9.05 -29.92
C ARG A 130 -11.32 9.31 -31.26
N ILE A 131 -12.17 10.33 -31.32
CA ILE A 131 -12.75 10.85 -32.55
C ILE A 131 -12.28 12.27 -32.72
N ALA A 132 -11.58 12.56 -33.80
CA ALA A 132 -11.29 13.93 -34.20
C ALA A 132 -12.18 14.31 -35.38
N VAL A 133 -12.83 15.46 -35.29
CA VAL A 133 -13.67 16.05 -36.34
C VAL A 133 -13.08 17.43 -36.65
N ARG A 134 -12.58 17.62 -37.86
CA ARG A 134 -12.03 18.87 -38.34
C ARG A 134 -12.84 19.37 -39.54
N ILE A 135 -13.35 20.59 -39.43
CA ILE A 135 -14.04 21.29 -40.53
C ILE A 135 -13.10 22.33 -41.10
N GLY A 136 -12.70 22.15 -42.35
CA GLY A 136 -11.89 23.10 -43.11
C GLY A 136 -12.75 24.12 -43.84
N TYR A 137 -12.34 25.38 -43.77
CA TYR A 137 -12.98 26.52 -44.44
C TYR A 137 -12.21 26.84 -45.74
N GLY A 138 -12.85 27.56 -46.66
CA GLY A 138 -12.20 28.04 -47.87
C GLY A 138 -10.98 28.93 -47.57
N ARG A 139 -10.18 29.27 -48.60
CA ARG A 139 -9.04 30.19 -48.43
C ARG A 139 -9.45 31.59 -47.97
N ASP A 140 -10.69 31.95 -48.24
CA ASP A 140 -11.38 33.14 -47.74
C ASP A 140 -11.73 33.03 -46.24
N GLY A 141 -11.73 31.83 -45.67
CA GLY A 141 -12.11 31.54 -44.28
C GLY A 141 -13.61 31.56 -44.04
N GLU A 142 -14.41 32.01 -45.01
CA GLU A 142 -15.83 32.34 -44.85
C GLU A 142 -16.74 31.11 -44.90
N LYS A 143 -16.48 30.16 -45.81
CA LYS A 143 -17.38 29.02 -46.01
C LYS A 143 -16.72 27.70 -45.63
N PRO A 144 -17.40 26.84 -44.84
CA PRO A 144 -16.93 25.49 -44.61
C PRO A 144 -16.95 24.74 -45.95
N ARG A 145 -15.91 23.97 -46.26
CA ARG A 145 -15.77 23.25 -47.55
C ARG A 145 -15.43 21.77 -47.40
N ARG A 146 -14.69 21.41 -46.33
CA ARG A 146 -14.15 20.05 -46.14
C ARG A 146 -14.42 19.56 -44.73
N ALA A 147 -14.71 18.27 -44.61
CA ALA A 147 -14.71 17.57 -43.34
C ALA A 147 -13.63 16.48 -43.34
N ASP A 148 -12.77 16.54 -42.34
CA ASP A 148 -11.71 15.58 -42.04
C ASP A 148 -12.03 14.91 -40.70
N LEU A 149 -12.36 13.63 -40.71
CA LEU A 149 -12.68 12.88 -39.50
C LEU A 149 -11.67 11.75 -39.31
N SER A 150 -11.38 11.41 -38.06
CA SER A 150 -10.64 10.20 -37.74
C SER A 150 -11.21 9.53 -36.51
N TYR A 151 -11.32 8.20 -36.57
CA TYR A 151 -11.61 7.36 -35.43
C TYR A 151 -10.36 6.56 -35.07
N THR A 152 -9.96 6.59 -33.81
CA THR A 152 -8.84 5.81 -33.28
C THR A 152 -9.31 4.93 -32.12
N GLU A 153 -9.05 3.63 -32.20
CA GLU A 153 -9.26 2.64 -31.13
C GLU A 153 -8.16 1.58 -31.21
N ALA A 154 -7.59 1.19 -30.06
CA ALA A 154 -6.66 0.06 -29.94
C ALA A 154 -5.58 -0.01 -31.05
N GLY A 155 -4.92 1.13 -31.31
CA GLY A 155 -3.85 1.21 -32.32
C GLY A 155 -4.31 1.29 -33.78
N SER A 156 -5.60 1.10 -34.08
CA SER A 156 -6.18 1.30 -35.41
C SER A 156 -6.71 2.73 -35.56
N SER A 157 -6.39 3.39 -36.68
CA SER A 157 -6.92 4.70 -37.03
C SER A 157 -7.60 4.61 -38.39
N VAL A 158 -8.89 4.93 -38.45
CA VAL A 158 -9.66 5.03 -39.69
C VAL A 158 -9.83 6.51 -40.01
N PRO A 159 -8.99 7.08 -40.90
CA PRO A 159 -9.21 8.43 -41.41
C PRO A 159 -10.32 8.43 -42.45
N TYR A 160 -11.07 9.52 -42.50
CA TYR A 160 -12.08 9.76 -43.50
C TYR A 160 -12.07 11.24 -43.90
N ARG A 161 -12.06 11.50 -45.20
CA ARG A 161 -12.10 12.86 -45.76
C ARG A 161 -13.17 12.95 -46.81
N ARG A 162 -13.95 14.04 -46.78
CA ARG A 162 -14.93 14.36 -47.81
C ARG A 162 -15.11 15.86 -47.98
N GLN A 163 -15.47 16.28 -49.19
CA GLN A 163 -16.09 17.60 -49.39
C GLN A 163 -17.46 17.64 -48.72
N LEU A 164 -17.85 18.80 -48.22
CA LEU A 164 -19.18 18.97 -47.62
C LEU A 164 -20.28 18.79 -48.68
N PRO A 165 -21.41 18.19 -48.30
CA PRO A 165 -22.55 18.07 -49.20
C PRO A 165 -23.12 19.46 -49.54
N PRO A 166 -23.85 19.61 -50.66
CA PRO A 166 -24.51 20.86 -51.01
C PRO A 166 -25.39 21.40 -49.86
N PRO A 167 -25.55 22.73 -49.70
CA PRO A 167 -26.43 23.29 -48.69
C PRO A 167 -27.86 22.73 -48.78
N GLY A 168 -28.44 22.37 -47.65
CA GLY A 168 -29.75 21.71 -47.55
C GLY A 168 -29.73 20.20 -47.77
N THR A 169 -28.56 19.58 -47.92
CA THR A 169 -28.43 18.12 -48.09
C THR A 169 -27.58 17.49 -46.99
N SER A 170 -27.78 16.19 -46.77
CA SER A 170 -27.00 15.38 -45.85
C SER A 170 -26.26 14.26 -46.59
N ALA A 171 -25.16 13.82 -45.99
CA ALA A 171 -24.40 12.68 -46.46
C ALA A 171 -23.99 11.81 -45.28
N ASP A 172 -24.19 10.50 -45.40
CA ASP A 172 -23.77 9.52 -44.42
C ASP A 172 -22.57 8.72 -44.90
N PHE A 173 -21.78 8.22 -43.95
CA PHE A 173 -20.63 7.35 -44.21
C PHE A 173 -20.23 6.56 -42.97
N ALA A 174 -19.49 5.46 -43.18
CA ALA A 174 -18.90 4.68 -42.10
C ALA A 174 -17.61 5.33 -41.58
N LEU A 175 -17.43 5.32 -40.25
CA LEU A 175 -16.21 5.78 -39.59
C LEU A 175 -15.92 4.84 -38.40
N GLY A 176 -14.87 4.02 -38.53
CA GLY A 176 -14.60 2.97 -37.53
C GLY A 176 -15.77 1.99 -37.41
N PRO A 177 -16.25 1.66 -36.19
CA PRO A 177 -17.35 0.72 -35.98
C PRO A 177 -18.75 1.32 -36.22
N GLY A 178 -18.89 2.64 -36.33
CA GLY A 178 -20.19 3.30 -36.47
C GLY A 178 -20.32 4.16 -37.71
N ARG A 179 -21.33 5.04 -37.70
CA ARG A 179 -21.66 5.92 -38.83
C ARG A 179 -21.65 7.39 -38.41
N VAL A 180 -21.38 8.25 -39.38
CA VAL A 180 -21.49 9.69 -39.24
C VAL A 180 -22.47 10.21 -40.28
N GLU A 181 -23.37 11.08 -39.85
CA GLU A 181 -24.22 11.88 -40.72
C GLU A 181 -23.71 13.32 -40.71
N LEU A 182 -23.47 13.86 -41.91
CA LEU A 182 -22.93 15.19 -42.14
C LEU A 182 -23.96 16.00 -42.89
N THR A 183 -24.45 17.10 -42.30
CA THR A 183 -25.49 17.95 -42.89
C THR A 183 -24.97 19.37 -43.04
N THR A 184 -25.15 19.97 -44.20
CA THR A 184 -24.80 21.38 -44.45
C THR A 184 -26.07 22.22 -44.46
N HIS A 185 -26.15 23.19 -43.55
CA HIS A 185 -27.30 24.08 -43.38
C HIS A 185 -27.09 25.37 -44.18
N ALA A 186 -28.09 25.74 -44.98
CA ALA A 186 -28.14 27.04 -45.63
C ALA A 186 -28.72 28.09 -44.66
N PRO A 187 -28.37 29.37 -44.81
CA PRO A 187 -29.10 30.44 -44.11
C PRO A 187 -30.57 30.38 -44.53
N GLN A 188 -31.49 30.37 -43.56
CA GLN A 188 -32.90 30.51 -43.85
C GLN A 188 -33.15 31.99 -44.18
N GLU A 189 -33.46 32.31 -45.44
CA GLU A 189 -33.97 33.65 -45.79
C GLU A 189 -35.34 33.82 -45.12
N ASP A 190 -35.44 34.84 -44.28
CA ASP A 190 -36.69 35.28 -43.66
C ASP A 190 -37.70 35.60 -44.78
N PRO A 191 -38.89 34.98 -44.83
CA PRO A 191 -39.86 35.33 -45.86
C PRO A 191 -40.37 36.74 -45.59
N GLY A 192 -39.82 37.70 -46.34
CA GLY A 192 -40.22 39.09 -46.32
C GLY A 192 -41.72 39.27 -46.53
N GLU A 193 -42.29 40.02 -45.60
CA GLU A 193 -43.48 40.87 -45.70
C GLU A 193 -43.96 41.10 -47.16
N GLN A 194 -44.99 40.36 -47.56
CA GLN A 194 -45.72 40.56 -48.82
C GLN A 194 -47.08 41.19 -48.54
N ASP A 195 -47.23 42.42 -49.06
CA ASP A 195 -48.42 43.14 -49.51
C ASP A 195 -49.80 42.70 -48.99
N ALA A 196 -50.39 43.62 -48.21
CA ALA A 196 -51.83 43.67 -47.94
C ALA A 196 -52.64 44.01 -49.21
N PRO A 197 -53.78 43.33 -49.45
CA PRO A 197 -54.86 43.89 -50.25
C PRO A 197 -55.93 44.53 -49.36
N GLN A 198 -56.49 45.60 -49.93
CA GLN A 198 -57.46 46.52 -49.38
C GLN A 198 -58.85 45.90 -49.11
N ASP A 199 -59.54 46.55 -48.18
CA ASP A 199 -60.96 46.47 -47.79
C ASP A 199 -61.95 46.34 -48.97
N PRO A 200 -63.16 45.76 -48.74
CA PRO A 200 -64.28 46.67 -48.50
C PRO A 200 -65.32 46.21 -47.44
N GLN A 201 -65.61 47.12 -46.51
CA GLN A 201 -66.92 47.58 -46.00
C GLN A 201 -68.13 46.62 -45.96
N GLY A 202 -68.44 46.12 -44.74
CA GLY A 202 -69.70 46.17 -43.95
C GLY A 202 -71.07 45.71 -44.52
N PRO A 203 -72.18 45.71 -43.72
CA PRO A 203 -72.31 45.46 -42.27
C PRO A 203 -73.57 44.59 -41.88
N GLN A 204 -73.73 44.34 -40.57
CA GLN A 204 -74.98 44.04 -39.80
C GLN A 204 -75.42 42.58 -39.49
N GLU A 205 -75.38 42.28 -38.18
CA GLU A 205 -76.26 41.51 -37.25
C GLU A 205 -77.64 40.93 -37.72
N PRO A 206 -78.41 40.18 -36.88
CA PRO A 206 -78.13 38.96 -36.10
C PRO A 206 -79.30 37.93 -36.22
N GLY A 207 -79.22 36.71 -35.66
CA GLY A 207 -80.45 35.94 -35.45
C GLY A 207 -80.40 34.43 -35.18
N ARG A 208 -80.67 34.08 -33.91
CA ARG A 208 -81.56 32.99 -33.42
C ARG A 208 -81.46 31.54 -33.94
N ALA A 209 -81.11 30.68 -32.98
CA ALA A 209 -81.90 29.58 -32.41
C ALA A 209 -82.33 28.38 -33.29
N GLY A 210 -81.97 27.18 -32.82
CA GLY A 210 -82.62 25.93 -33.22
C GLY A 210 -81.89 24.66 -32.73
N ARG A 211 -82.11 24.25 -31.47
CA ARG A 211 -82.13 22.83 -31.05
C ARG A 211 -83.37 22.14 -31.70
N PRO A 212 -83.54 20.79 -31.76
CA PRO A 212 -83.09 19.76 -30.80
C PRO A 212 -82.59 18.43 -31.42
N GLY A 213 -81.93 17.55 -30.65
CA GLY A 213 -82.51 16.32 -30.06
C GLY A 213 -81.87 15.08 -30.73
N GLY A 214 -81.56 13.95 -30.09
CA GLY A 214 -81.71 13.48 -28.72
C GLY A 214 -80.98 12.12 -28.54
N GLU A 215 -80.97 11.67 -27.28
CA GLU A 215 -80.96 10.26 -26.77
C GLU A 215 -79.67 9.41 -26.93
N GLN A 216 -78.97 9.11 -25.81
CA GLN A 216 -79.10 7.95 -24.88
C GLN A 216 -78.56 6.64 -25.52
N GLU A 217 -77.78 5.74 -24.90
CA GLU A 217 -77.62 5.20 -23.54
C GLU A 217 -76.13 4.84 -23.32
N LYS A 218 -75.50 5.00 -22.14
CA LYS A 218 -75.60 4.32 -20.83
C LYS A 218 -75.03 2.89 -20.78
N GLN A 219 -73.91 2.76 -20.07
CA GLN A 219 -73.49 1.67 -19.15
C GLN A 219 -72.13 2.12 -18.59
N GLU A 220 -72.03 2.79 -17.43
CA GLU A 220 -72.25 2.33 -16.05
C GLU A 220 -71.58 0.98 -15.72
N GLY A 221 -70.48 1.11 -14.99
CA GLY A 221 -69.89 0.10 -14.11
C GLY A 221 -69.33 0.82 -12.88
N GLU A 222 -70.19 0.97 -11.87
CA GLU A 222 -69.89 1.32 -10.48
C GLU A 222 -69.01 0.22 -9.84
N GLY A 223 -68.35 0.38 -8.68
CA GLY A 223 -68.52 1.36 -7.61
C GLY A 223 -67.21 1.53 -6.82
N GLN A 224 -67.07 2.67 -6.12
CA GLN A 224 -67.48 2.89 -4.73
C GLN A 224 -66.70 2.01 -3.74
N GLY A 225 -66.05 2.52 -2.69
CA GLY A 225 -65.94 3.87 -2.17
C GLY A 225 -65.57 3.85 -0.68
N GLN A 226 -65.23 5.04 -0.18
CA GLN A 226 -65.38 5.52 1.22
C GLN A 226 -64.40 4.95 2.27
N GLY A 227 -63.85 5.72 3.21
CA GLY A 227 -64.01 7.14 3.54
C GLY A 227 -63.39 7.44 4.93
N GLN A 228 -63.13 8.74 5.18
CA GLN A 228 -63.09 9.47 6.49
C GLN A 228 -61.96 9.06 7.47
N GLY A 229 -61.01 9.90 7.95
CA GLY A 229 -61.03 11.28 8.50
C GLY A 229 -61.09 11.24 10.06
N PRO A 230 -60.74 12.28 10.87
CA PRO A 230 -59.77 13.38 10.68
C PRO A 230 -59.06 13.90 12.01
N LEU A 231 -58.25 14.98 11.88
CA LEU A 231 -57.81 16.01 12.88
C LEU A 231 -56.76 15.70 13.98
N GLU A 232 -55.64 16.43 14.01
CA GLU A 232 -55.41 17.59 14.92
C GLU A 232 -54.10 18.36 14.62
N TRP A 233 -54.03 19.60 15.12
CA TRP A 233 -53.23 20.75 14.69
C TRP A 233 -52.50 21.42 15.89
N LEU A 234 -51.49 22.26 15.58
CA LEU A 234 -50.92 23.45 16.29
C LEU A 234 -49.38 23.43 16.16
N GLY A 235 -48.65 24.40 15.57
CA GLY A 235 -48.76 25.88 15.57
C GLY A 235 -47.76 26.45 16.62
N GLU A 236 -46.97 27.54 16.45
CA GLU A 236 -46.88 28.64 15.48
C GLU A 236 -45.77 29.66 15.96
N LEU A 237 -45.43 30.68 15.14
CA LEU A 237 -44.91 32.06 15.43
C LEU A 237 -43.37 32.34 15.53
N ILE A 238 -42.74 33.45 15.06
CA ILE A 238 -43.07 34.70 14.31
C ILE A 238 -41.74 35.37 13.81
N GLY A 239 -41.79 36.10 12.67
CA GLY A 239 -41.17 37.43 12.44
C GLY A 239 -39.96 37.49 11.48
N GLY A 240 -39.84 38.33 10.44
CA GLY A 240 -40.53 39.54 9.99
C GLY A 240 -39.49 40.64 9.68
N GLY A 241 -39.45 41.19 8.46
CA GLY A 241 -38.66 42.39 8.11
C GLY A 241 -38.19 42.48 6.65
N GLU A 242 -38.87 43.33 5.87
CA GLU A 242 -38.58 43.76 4.51
C GLU A 242 -37.42 44.80 4.45
N ASP A 243 -36.71 44.86 3.33
CA ASP A 243 -36.15 46.11 2.78
C ASP A 243 -35.82 45.92 1.28
N GLU A 244 -36.48 46.71 0.43
CA GLU A 244 -36.19 46.90 -1.01
C GLU A 244 -35.80 48.37 -1.22
N PRO A 245 -34.81 48.66 -2.09
CA PRO A 245 -34.87 49.91 -2.87
C PRO A 245 -34.43 49.68 -4.34
N PRO A 246 -34.56 50.66 -5.26
CA PRO A 246 -35.62 50.67 -6.26
C PRO A 246 -35.08 50.52 -7.70
N GLY A 247 -36.03 50.44 -8.64
CA GLY A 247 -35.84 50.12 -10.05
C GLY A 247 -34.76 50.89 -10.82
N SER A 248 -34.18 50.17 -11.79
CA SER A 248 -33.50 50.73 -12.95
C SER A 248 -34.07 50.08 -14.20
N ALA A 249 -34.28 50.92 -15.20
CA ALA A 249 -35.05 50.70 -16.41
C ALA A 249 -34.67 49.43 -17.20
N ALA A 250 -35.71 48.74 -17.68
CA ALA A 250 -35.60 47.70 -18.69
C ALA A 250 -35.08 48.30 -20.01
N ALA A 251 -33.83 48.01 -20.34
CA ALA A 251 -33.30 48.02 -21.70
C ALA A 251 -33.63 46.66 -22.35
N PRO A 252 -33.85 46.58 -23.68
CA PRO A 252 -34.31 45.36 -24.34
C PRO A 252 -33.25 44.26 -24.20
N GLY A 253 -33.69 43.06 -23.81
CA GLY A 253 -32.83 41.89 -23.68
C GLY A 253 -32.23 41.47 -25.04
N PRO A 254 -31.07 40.80 -25.03
CA PRO A 254 -30.50 40.26 -26.25
C PRO A 254 -31.45 39.20 -26.81
N GLU A 255 -31.79 39.39 -28.08
CA GLU A 255 -32.50 38.46 -28.94
C GLU A 255 -31.91 37.04 -28.80
N ALA A 256 -32.78 36.06 -28.56
CA ALA A 256 -32.39 34.68 -28.37
C ALA A 256 -31.65 34.17 -29.62
N ALA A 257 -30.44 33.64 -29.43
CA ALA A 257 -29.65 33.08 -30.52
C ALA A 257 -30.43 31.94 -31.23
N PRO A 258 -30.40 31.86 -32.57
CA PRO A 258 -31.07 30.82 -33.31
C PRO A 258 -30.50 29.44 -32.96
N GLY A 259 -31.38 28.45 -32.82
CA GLY A 259 -31.00 27.04 -32.66
C GLY A 259 -30.26 26.50 -33.90
N PRO A 260 -29.62 25.32 -33.80
CA PRO A 260 -28.79 24.74 -34.88
C PRO A 260 -29.51 24.52 -36.22
N GLY A 261 -30.84 24.63 -36.28
CA GLY A 261 -31.63 24.56 -37.50
C GLY A 261 -31.83 25.89 -38.25
N GLN A 262 -31.45 27.03 -37.68
CA GLN A 262 -31.71 28.37 -38.25
C GLN A 262 -30.45 29.11 -38.73
N GLU A 263 -29.26 28.60 -38.43
CA GLU A 263 -27.98 29.25 -38.76
C GLU A 263 -27.21 28.47 -39.83
N ALA A 264 -26.54 29.19 -40.74
CA ALA A 264 -25.68 28.59 -41.75
C ALA A 264 -24.47 27.90 -41.11
N GLY A 265 -24.20 26.66 -41.52
CA GLY A 265 -23.14 25.87 -40.89
C GLY A 265 -23.18 24.39 -41.24
N VAL A 266 -22.47 23.60 -40.44
CA VAL A 266 -22.33 22.15 -40.62
C VAL A 266 -22.69 21.44 -39.33
N THR A 267 -23.60 20.48 -39.41
CA THR A 267 -23.89 19.54 -38.33
C THR A 267 -23.20 18.21 -38.62
N VAL A 268 -22.45 17.71 -37.65
CA VAL A 268 -21.83 16.38 -37.65
C VAL A 268 -22.51 15.56 -36.55
N ARG A 269 -23.30 14.56 -36.94
CA ARG A 269 -23.97 13.65 -36.02
C ARG A 269 -23.25 12.30 -36.01
N LEU A 270 -22.67 11.97 -34.86
CA LEU A 270 -22.11 10.65 -34.58
C LEU A 270 -23.25 9.73 -34.16
N LEU A 271 -23.49 8.69 -34.96
CA LEU A 271 -24.59 7.73 -34.79
C LEU A 271 -24.19 6.57 -33.85
N PRO A 272 -25.10 5.62 -33.54
CA PRO A 272 -24.78 4.47 -32.69
C PRO A 272 -23.49 3.75 -33.14
N ASP A 273 -22.81 3.11 -32.18
CA ASP A 273 -21.47 2.51 -32.28
C ASP A 273 -20.29 3.51 -32.25
N LEU A 274 -20.56 4.81 -32.36
CA LEU A 274 -19.69 5.89 -31.89
C LEU A 274 -20.24 6.49 -30.58
N PRO A 275 -19.46 7.27 -29.81
CA PRO A 275 -20.00 8.12 -28.76
C PRO A 275 -21.00 9.09 -29.38
N GLU A 276 -22.30 8.83 -29.20
CA GLU A 276 -23.38 9.61 -29.80
C GLU A 276 -23.23 11.09 -29.44
N ARG A 277 -22.94 11.92 -30.44
CA ARG A 277 -22.76 13.37 -30.29
C ARG A 277 -23.28 14.08 -31.51
N VAL A 278 -23.80 15.29 -31.30
CA VAL A 278 -24.16 16.25 -32.33
C VAL A 278 -23.23 17.43 -32.18
N LEU A 279 -22.38 17.64 -33.18
CA LEU A 279 -21.48 18.77 -33.26
C LEU A 279 -22.03 19.77 -34.28
N PHE A 280 -22.10 21.04 -33.94
CA PHE A 280 -22.42 22.11 -34.90
C PHE A 280 -21.21 23.03 -35.07
N PHE A 281 -20.97 23.46 -36.30
CA PHE A 281 -19.94 24.41 -36.68
C PHE A 281 -20.58 25.51 -37.54
N SER A 282 -20.60 26.76 -37.08
CA SER A 282 -21.17 27.87 -37.86
C SER A 282 -20.26 28.31 -39.02
N GLU A 283 -20.81 29.06 -39.96
CA GLU A 283 -20.00 30.03 -40.72
C GLU A 283 -19.41 31.08 -39.75
N PRO A 284 -18.23 31.67 -40.03
CA PRO A 284 -17.68 32.70 -39.17
C PRO A 284 -18.62 33.91 -39.13
N ALA A 285 -18.85 34.44 -37.93
CA ALA A 285 -19.53 35.70 -37.75
C ALA A 285 -18.69 36.86 -38.35
N PRO A 286 -19.26 38.06 -38.53
CA PRO A 286 -18.53 39.21 -39.08
C PRO A 286 -17.25 39.60 -38.30
N ASP A 287 -17.16 39.21 -37.03
CA ASP A 287 -15.98 39.40 -36.17
C ASP A 287 -14.92 38.28 -36.31
N GLY A 288 -15.16 37.32 -37.20
CA GLY A 288 -14.28 36.18 -37.48
C GLY A 288 -14.42 35.02 -36.49
N THR A 289 -15.32 35.12 -35.50
CA THR A 289 -15.55 34.05 -34.53
C THR A 289 -16.40 32.93 -35.11
N VAL A 290 -16.10 31.69 -34.72
CA VAL A 290 -16.92 30.52 -35.10
C VAL A 290 -17.61 29.96 -33.86
N ARG A 291 -18.93 29.77 -33.96
CA ARG A 291 -19.72 29.08 -32.94
C ARG A 291 -19.59 27.57 -33.14
N VAL A 292 -19.21 26.87 -32.08
CA VAL A 292 -19.15 25.41 -32.03
C VAL A 292 -20.04 24.93 -30.90
N THR A 293 -20.93 23.99 -31.20
CA THR A 293 -21.68 23.28 -30.14
C THR A 293 -21.33 21.80 -30.09
N VAL A 294 -21.30 21.25 -28.89
CA VAL A 294 -21.04 19.83 -28.62
C VAL A 294 -22.12 19.30 -27.68
N GLY A 295 -23.08 18.55 -28.22
CA GLY A 295 -24.20 18.00 -27.47
C GLY A 295 -24.35 16.49 -27.63
N ASP A 296 -25.16 15.88 -26.77
CA ASP A 296 -25.53 14.45 -26.82
C ASP A 296 -27.02 14.23 -27.16
N GLY A 297 -27.74 15.32 -27.46
CA GLY A 297 -29.16 15.31 -27.79
C GLY A 297 -30.11 15.11 -26.60
N ARG A 298 -29.59 15.03 -25.36
CA ARG A 298 -30.40 14.81 -24.15
C ARG A 298 -30.16 15.85 -23.04
N GLY A 299 -29.02 16.55 -23.05
CA GLY A 299 -28.70 17.65 -22.12
C GLY A 299 -28.35 18.97 -22.81
N GLU A 300 -27.95 19.97 -22.01
CA GLU A 300 -27.41 21.23 -22.57
C GLU A 300 -26.10 20.95 -23.32
N PRO A 301 -25.97 21.44 -24.57
CA PRO A 301 -24.73 21.33 -25.31
C PRO A 301 -23.68 22.27 -24.73
N LEU A 302 -22.40 21.89 -24.79
CA LEU A 302 -21.33 22.87 -24.64
C LEU A 302 -21.37 23.81 -25.83
N GLU A 303 -21.26 25.11 -25.59
CA GLU A 303 -21.14 26.13 -26.64
C GLU A 303 -19.82 26.87 -26.49
N PHE A 304 -19.11 27.03 -27.60
CA PHE A 304 -17.85 27.76 -27.69
C PHE A 304 -17.97 28.82 -28.80
N ARG A 305 -17.45 30.03 -28.54
CA ARG A 305 -17.20 31.04 -29.57
C ARG A 305 -15.69 31.19 -29.70
N LEU A 306 -15.14 30.81 -30.84
CA LEU A 306 -13.71 30.65 -31.03
C LEU A 306 -13.17 31.73 -31.96
N ALA A 307 -12.25 32.54 -31.47
CA ALA A 307 -11.39 33.39 -32.28
C ALA A 307 -10.24 32.57 -32.91
N PRO A 308 -9.57 33.07 -33.97
CA PRO A 308 -8.39 32.41 -34.53
C PRO A 308 -7.31 32.12 -33.48
N GLY A 309 -6.92 30.85 -33.36
CA GLY A 309 -5.90 30.38 -32.41
C GLY A 309 -6.44 29.88 -31.06
N ASP A 310 -7.74 30.04 -30.78
CA ASP A 310 -8.33 29.60 -29.52
C ASP A 310 -8.32 28.08 -29.37
N GLU A 311 -8.03 27.60 -28.16
CA GLU A 311 -8.15 26.20 -27.75
C GLU A 311 -8.81 26.09 -26.38
N HIS A 312 -9.83 25.23 -26.29
CA HIS A 312 -10.63 25.05 -25.09
C HIS A 312 -10.81 23.56 -24.77
N PRO A 313 -10.22 23.05 -23.67
CA PRO A 313 -10.56 21.75 -23.12
C PRO A 313 -11.82 21.83 -22.24
N ALA A 314 -12.68 20.81 -22.32
CA ALA A 314 -13.91 20.68 -21.56
C ALA A 314 -14.30 19.20 -21.36
N GLY A 315 -15.26 18.93 -20.46
CA GLY A 315 -15.86 17.61 -20.29
C GLY A 315 -17.35 17.62 -20.65
N HIS A 316 -17.84 16.60 -21.36
CA HIS A 316 -19.27 16.49 -21.67
C HIS A 316 -19.72 15.03 -21.78
N GLY A 317 -20.73 14.63 -20.99
CA GLY A 317 -21.35 13.30 -21.02
C GLY A 317 -20.34 12.14 -20.94
N GLY A 318 -19.35 12.25 -20.03
CA GLY A 318 -18.31 11.24 -19.82
C GLY A 318 -17.13 11.29 -20.80
N LEU A 319 -17.15 12.18 -21.80
CA LEU A 319 -16.06 12.38 -22.75
C LEU A 319 -15.21 13.58 -22.35
N GLN A 320 -13.91 13.52 -22.65
CA GLN A 320 -13.06 14.71 -22.73
C GLN A 320 -13.22 15.33 -24.13
N VAL A 321 -13.47 16.63 -24.18
CA VAL A 321 -13.70 17.42 -25.39
C VAL A 321 -12.60 18.46 -25.48
N ALA A 322 -11.88 18.53 -26.58
CA ALA A 322 -10.98 19.64 -26.88
C ALA A 322 -11.43 20.30 -28.18
N VAL A 323 -11.64 21.61 -28.16
CA VAL A 323 -12.07 22.39 -29.33
C VAL A 323 -11.02 23.42 -29.66
N ARG A 324 -10.57 23.48 -30.91
CA ARG A 324 -9.53 24.39 -31.38
C ARG A 324 -9.90 25.08 -32.69
N ARG A 325 -9.62 26.37 -32.81
CA ARG A 325 -9.64 27.13 -34.07
C ARG A 325 -8.21 27.34 -34.58
N ALA A 326 -8.00 27.12 -35.87
CA ALA A 326 -6.71 27.37 -36.52
C ALA A 326 -6.27 28.85 -36.32
N GLY A 327 -4.99 29.05 -36.01
CA GLY A 327 -4.40 30.38 -35.84
C GLY A 327 -4.05 31.07 -37.16
N GLU A 328 -3.52 32.29 -37.08
CA GLU A 328 -3.05 33.02 -38.26
C GLU A 328 -1.93 32.27 -38.97
N GLY A 329 -2.04 32.12 -40.30
CA GLY A 329 -1.06 31.40 -41.12
C GLY A 329 -1.27 29.89 -41.25
N GLU A 330 -2.21 29.31 -40.49
CA GLU A 330 -2.67 27.93 -40.70
C GLU A 330 -3.80 27.87 -41.75
N GLU A 331 -4.05 26.68 -42.32
CA GLU A 331 -5.25 26.44 -43.14
C GLU A 331 -6.50 26.64 -42.26
N PRO A 332 -7.43 27.56 -42.61
CA PRO A 332 -8.60 27.89 -41.80
C PRO A 332 -9.43 26.64 -41.46
N ALA A 333 -9.51 26.29 -40.18
CA ALA A 333 -10.24 25.12 -39.73
C ALA A 333 -10.66 25.21 -38.26
N VAL A 334 -11.70 24.46 -37.91
CA VAL A 334 -12.06 24.14 -36.52
C VAL A 334 -11.87 22.65 -36.30
N GLU A 335 -11.28 22.25 -35.18
CA GLU A 335 -11.06 20.87 -34.78
C GLU A 335 -11.75 20.61 -33.43
N VAL A 336 -12.60 19.58 -33.38
CA VAL A 336 -13.20 19.04 -32.14
C VAL A 336 -12.66 17.63 -31.95
N VAL A 337 -12.04 17.38 -30.80
CA VAL A 337 -11.55 16.06 -30.41
C VAL A 337 -12.38 15.56 -29.24
N LEU A 338 -13.02 14.41 -29.44
CA LEU A 338 -13.77 13.68 -28.43
C LEU A 338 -12.97 12.45 -28.01
N THR A 339 -12.75 12.29 -26.70
CA THR A 339 -12.04 11.13 -26.15
C THR A 339 -12.92 10.44 -25.11
N ALA A 340 -13.30 9.19 -25.40
CA ALA A 340 -14.03 8.33 -24.47
C ALA A 340 -13.08 7.71 -23.44
N ARG A 341 -13.48 7.78 -22.17
CA ARG A 341 -12.75 7.20 -21.04
C ARG A 341 -12.71 5.67 -21.16
N LEU A 342 -11.59 5.07 -20.74
CA LEU A 342 -11.41 3.61 -20.66
C LEU A 342 -12.56 2.94 -19.89
N GLN A 343 -12.94 1.72 -20.31
CA GLN A 343 -13.68 0.82 -19.41
C GLN A 343 -12.79 0.49 -18.17
N PRO A 344 -13.39 0.34 -16.98
CA PRO A 344 -12.66 0.21 -15.71
C PRO A 344 -11.81 -1.07 -15.53
N THR A 345 -11.90 -2.07 -16.41
CA THR A 345 -11.25 -3.38 -16.26
C THR A 345 -9.78 -3.46 -16.65
N SER A 346 -9.15 -2.40 -17.16
CA SER A 346 -7.73 -2.41 -17.54
C SER A 346 -6.80 -1.56 -16.67
N ARG A 347 -7.32 -0.91 -15.61
CA ARG A 347 -6.48 -0.11 -14.68
C ARG A 347 -5.57 -0.96 -13.80
N ASN A 348 -5.88 -2.24 -13.66
CA ASN A 348 -5.08 -3.24 -12.95
C ASN A 348 -4.34 -4.18 -13.91
N VAL A 349 -4.42 -3.98 -15.23
CA VAL A 349 -3.70 -4.81 -16.20
C VAL A 349 -2.49 -4.03 -16.73
N ILE A 350 -1.32 -4.67 -16.73
CA ILE A 350 -0.08 -4.09 -17.24
C ILE A 350 0.58 -5.07 -18.21
N ALA A 351 0.72 -4.66 -19.47
CA ALA A 351 1.57 -5.34 -20.43
C ALA A 351 3.00 -4.82 -20.29
N LEU A 352 3.97 -5.71 -20.16
CA LEU A 352 5.39 -5.36 -20.09
C LEU A 352 6.00 -5.18 -21.49
N ASP A 353 7.20 -4.65 -21.56
CA ASP A 353 7.97 -4.39 -22.78
C ASP A 353 8.39 -5.63 -23.56
N ALA A 354 8.52 -6.78 -22.89
CA ALA A 354 8.94 -8.04 -23.48
C ALA A 354 8.30 -9.25 -22.76
N VAL A 355 8.65 -10.46 -23.21
CA VAL A 355 8.34 -11.69 -22.48
C VAL A 355 9.35 -11.83 -21.32
N HIS A 356 8.81 -11.88 -20.10
CA HIS A 356 9.54 -12.09 -18.86
C HIS A 356 9.08 -13.40 -18.21
N ASP A 357 9.95 -14.40 -18.23
CA ASP A 357 9.69 -15.71 -17.63
C ASP A 357 9.87 -15.70 -16.11
N GLY A 358 9.13 -16.57 -15.42
CA GLY A 358 9.28 -16.77 -13.98
C GLY A 358 8.56 -15.74 -13.10
N ILE A 359 7.81 -14.80 -13.68
CA ILE A 359 6.78 -14.06 -12.95
C ILE A 359 5.57 -15.00 -12.78
N ALA A 360 5.07 -15.14 -11.56
CA ALA A 360 3.99 -16.07 -11.24
C ALA A 360 2.83 -15.36 -10.52
N PRO A 361 1.58 -15.86 -10.65
CA PRO A 361 0.48 -15.45 -9.78
C PRO A 361 0.85 -15.55 -8.29
N GLY A 362 0.35 -14.63 -7.48
CA GLY A 362 0.66 -14.45 -6.07
C GLY A 362 2.02 -13.80 -5.77
N SER A 363 2.92 -13.66 -6.76
CA SER A 363 4.21 -13.00 -6.55
C SER A 363 4.05 -11.49 -6.40
N TRP A 364 4.95 -10.89 -5.63
CA TRP A 364 5.01 -9.44 -5.45
C TRP A 364 5.46 -8.73 -6.73
N VAL A 365 4.92 -7.53 -6.94
CA VAL A 365 5.34 -6.59 -7.98
C VAL A 365 5.36 -5.18 -7.41
N ALA A 366 6.38 -4.40 -7.76
CA ALA A 366 6.47 -2.99 -7.44
C ALA A 366 6.45 -2.17 -8.73
N VAL A 367 5.46 -1.29 -8.86
CA VAL A 367 5.29 -0.37 -9.98
C VAL A 367 5.67 1.03 -9.49
N ARG A 368 6.73 1.60 -10.06
CA ARG A 368 7.27 2.91 -9.68
C ARG A 368 7.02 3.92 -10.77
N ARG A 369 6.36 5.04 -10.43
CA ARG A 369 5.97 6.13 -11.34
C ARG A 369 6.38 7.48 -10.73
N PRO A 370 7.67 7.85 -10.78
CA PRO A 370 8.22 8.95 -9.98
C PRO A 370 7.53 10.30 -10.15
N ARG A 371 6.96 10.58 -11.33
CA ARG A 371 6.31 11.86 -11.64
C ARG A 371 4.80 11.88 -11.40
N LYS A 372 4.20 10.76 -11.00
CA LYS A 372 2.74 10.63 -10.80
C LYS A 372 2.26 11.48 -9.63
N GLY A 373 1.25 12.30 -9.89
CA GLY A 373 0.68 13.23 -8.90
C GLY A 373 1.56 14.45 -8.60
N VAL A 374 2.67 14.63 -9.32
CA VAL A 374 3.54 15.81 -9.21
C VAL A 374 2.93 16.96 -10.03
N SER A 375 2.68 18.09 -9.36
CA SER A 375 2.07 19.27 -10.00
C SER A 375 2.90 19.75 -11.20
N GLY A 376 2.24 19.91 -12.36
CA GLY A 376 2.89 20.32 -13.62
C GLY A 376 3.58 19.19 -14.38
N GLU A 377 3.57 17.95 -13.87
CA GLU A 377 4.15 16.78 -14.54
C GLU A 377 3.06 15.78 -14.95
N VAL A 378 2.93 14.63 -14.26
CA VAL A 378 1.91 13.62 -14.57
C VAL A 378 0.73 13.75 -13.60
N PRO A 379 -0.49 14.05 -14.08
CA PRO A 379 -1.66 14.25 -13.21
C PRO A 379 -2.14 12.95 -12.56
N GLY A 380 -2.84 13.07 -11.43
CA GLY A 380 -3.53 11.97 -10.75
C GLY A 380 -3.09 11.76 -9.31
N ASP A 381 -3.38 10.58 -8.77
CA ASP A 381 -3.16 10.23 -7.37
C ASP A 381 -1.65 10.01 -7.08
N PRO A 382 -1.03 10.81 -6.18
CA PRO A 382 0.37 10.62 -5.80
C PRO A 382 0.63 9.28 -5.09
N ALA A 383 -0.38 8.60 -4.55
CA ALA A 383 -0.20 7.25 -3.98
C ALA A 383 0.25 6.23 -5.03
N LEU A 384 -0.08 6.46 -6.31
CA LEU A 384 0.35 5.61 -7.43
C LEU A 384 1.80 5.88 -7.88
N ALA A 385 2.53 6.79 -7.22
CA ALA A 385 3.95 6.99 -7.48
C ALA A 385 4.81 5.77 -7.10
N LEU A 386 4.36 4.99 -6.13
CA LEU A 386 4.90 3.67 -5.79
C LEU A 386 3.75 2.75 -5.36
N LEU A 387 3.36 1.82 -6.23
CA LEU A 387 2.43 0.75 -5.92
C LEU A 387 3.21 -0.54 -5.67
N ILE A 388 3.02 -1.14 -4.49
CA ILE A 388 3.51 -2.48 -4.18
C ILE A 388 2.28 -3.34 -4.00
N THR A 389 2.09 -4.30 -4.91
CA THR A 389 0.90 -5.17 -4.93
C THR A 389 1.30 -6.58 -5.38
N ARG A 390 0.32 -7.48 -5.49
CA ARG A 390 0.54 -8.83 -6.00
C ARG A 390 -0.02 -8.99 -7.40
N VAL A 391 0.52 -9.97 -8.09
CA VAL A 391 0.07 -10.40 -9.40
C VAL A 391 -1.06 -11.41 -9.22
N ASP A 392 -2.25 -11.11 -9.73
CA ASP A 392 -3.41 -12.00 -9.75
C ASP A 392 -3.30 -13.04 -10.89
N ASP A 393 -2.94 -12.61 -12.10
CA ASP A 393 -2.79 -13.47 -13.27
C ASP A 393 -1.59 -13.07 -14.15
N VAL A 394 -1.01 -14.04 -14.86
CA VAL A 394 0.11 -13.85 -15.80
C VAL A 394 -0.16 -14.60 -17.09
N ARG A 395 -0.07 -13.89 -18.22
CA ARG A 395 -0.16 -14.52 -19.54
C ARG A 395 0.78 -13.88 -20.55
N VAL A 396 1.21 -14.67 -21.52
CA VAL A 396 1.97 -14.17 -22.67
C VAL A 396 1.01 -13.91 -23.83
N VAL A 397 1.01 -12.69 -24.34
CA VAL A 397 0.12 -12.26 -25.42
C VAL A 397 0.91 -11.59 -26.55
N SER A 398 0.38 -11.69 -27.77
CA SER A 398 0.81 -10.84 -28.87
C SER A 398 0.07 -9.51 -28.78
N ARG A 399 0.82 -8.41 -28.75
CA ARG A 399 0.31 -7.06 -28.61
C ARG A 399 0.76 -6.18 -29.77
N ALA A 400 -0.14 -5.31 -30.23
CA ALA A 400 0.08 -4.41 -31.35
C ALA A 400 -0.55 -3.05 -31.03
N ASP A 401 0.23 -2.14 -30.44
CA ASP A 401 -0.19 -0.78 -30.08
C ASP A 401 0.96 0.21 -30.31
N PHE A 402 0.66 1.50 -30.37
CA PHE A 402 1.68 2.56 -30.43
C PHE A 402 2.65 2.46 -31.62
N GLY A 403 2.19 1.85 -32.73
CA GLY A 403 3.01 1.60 -33.92
C GLY A 403 4.07 0.51 -33.74
N ILE A 404 4.02 -0.25 -32.64
CA ILE A 404 4.92 -1.36 -32.35
C ILE A 404 4.14 -2.65 -32.16
N THR A 405 4.76 -3.79 -32.49
CA THR A 405 4.17 -5.12 -32.29
C THR A 405 5.18 -6.03 -31.61
N GLY A 406 4.71 -6.90 -30.72
CA GLY A 406 5.59 -7.79 -29.97
C GLY A 406 4.83 -8.83 -29.17
N LYS A 407 5.53 -9.87 -28.74
CA LYS A 407 5.05 -10.76 -27.68
C LYS A 407 5.49 -10.20 -26.35
N VAL A 408 4.57 -10.15 -25.38
CA VAL A 408 4.78 -9.51 -24.09
C VAL A 408 4.21 -10.36 -22.96
N THR A 409 4.75 -10.21 -21.77
CA THR A 409 4.09 -10.67 -20.54
C THR A 409 3.06 -9.64 -20.12
N GLU A 410 1.81 -10.06 -19.97
CA GLU A 410 0.72 -9.26 -19.40
C GLU A 410 0.44 -9.76 -17.99
N LEU A 411 0.40 -8.82 -17.04
CA LEU A 411 0.08 -9.07 -15.63
C LEU A 411 -1.28 -8.45 -15.31
N THR A 412 -2.13 -9.21 -14.64
CA THR A 412 -3.29 -8.68 -13.91
C THR A 412 -2.86 -8.48 -12.46
N LEU A 413 -3.07 -7.30 -11.91
CA LEU A 413 -2.69 -6.92 -10.55
C LEU A 413 -3.92 -6.94 -9.63
N GLU A 414 -3.69 -7.19 -8.34
CA GLU A 414 -4.74 -7.11 -7.31
C GLU A 414 -5.24 -5.66 -7.14
N GLU A 415 -4.35 -4.68 -7.32
CA GLU A 415 -4.66 -3.25 -7.22
C GLU A 415 -4.44 -2.49 -8.55
N PRO A 416 -5.24 -1.45 -8.83
CA PRO A 416 -5.06 -0.63 -10.02
C PRO A 416 -3.76 0.19 -9.95
N TRP A 417 -2.95 0.13 -11.02
CA TRP A 417 -1.71 0.90 -11.16
C TRP A 417 -1.90 2.22 -11.93
N MET A 418 -3.10 2.41 -12.51
CA MET A 418 -3.54 3.62 -13.21
C MET A 418 -4.84 4.18 -12.61
N ASP A 419 -5.03 5.49 -12.75
CA ASP A 419 -6.28 6.17 -12.39
C ASP A 419 -6.96 6.81 -13.63
N GLU A 420 -8.04 7.58 -13.43
CA GLU A 420 -8.74 8.27 -14.53
C GLU A 420 -7.94 9.38 -15.24
N HIS A 421 -6.84 9.85 -14.65
CA HIS A 421 -6.00 10.90 -15.23
C HIS A 421 -4.96 10.31 -16.20
N ASP A 422 -4.74 9.00 -16.17
CA ASP A 422 -3.85 8.28 -17.07
C ASP A 422 -4.49 8.08 -18.44
N THR A 423 -4.36 9.08 -19.32
CA THR A 423 -4.99 9.10 -20.66
C THR A 423 -3.99 9.02 -21.81
N LEU A 424 -2.76 9.50 -21.60
CA LEU A 424 -1.72 9.61 -22.62
C LEU A 424 -0.54 8.69 -22.31
N LEU A 425 0.14 8.22 -23.35
CA LEU A 425 1.31 7.36 -23.20
C LEU A 425 2.43 8.05 -22.42
N SER A 426 2.61 9.37 -22.58
CA SER A 426 3.54 10.18 -21.77
C SER A 426 3.33 10.07 -20.25
N HIS A 427 2.13 9.74 -19.77
CA HIS A 427 1.83 9.58 -18.34
C HIS A 427 2.43 8.30 -17.73
N ILE A 428 2.86 7.35 -18.57
CA ILE A 428 3.42 6.07 -18.12
C ILE A 428 4.86 5.82 -18.58
N ARG A 429 5.47 6.73 -19.35
CA ARG A 429 6.83 6.51 -19.93
C ARG A 429 7.94 6.38 -18.89
N ASP A 430 7.80 6.98 -17.72
CA ASP A 430 8.75 6.88 -16.60
C ASP A 430 8.43 5.74 -15.62
N THR A 431 7.48 4.87 -15.99
CA THR A 431 7.11 3.72 -15.16
C THR A 431 8.19 2.65 -15.21
N THR A 432 8.65 2.22 -14.04
CA THR A 432 9.51 1.04 -13.88
C THR A 432 8.75 -0.03 -13.12
N VAL A 433 8.77 -1.25 -13.63
CA VAL A 433 8.13 -2.42 -13.01
C VAL A 433 9.21 -3.35 -12.50
N HIS A 434 9.24 -3.58 -11.19
CA HIS A 434 10.08 -4.58 -10.55
C HIS A 434 9.22 -5.80 -10.22
N ALA A 435 9.56 -6.95 -10.79
CA ALA A 435 8.79 -8.19 -10.67
C ALA A 435 9.69 -9.38 -10.34
N ARG A 436 9.09 -10.57 -10.21
CA ARG A 436 9.77 -11.82 -9.86
C ARG A 436 10.54 -11.66 -8.53
N GLY A 437 9.77 -11.40 -7.47
CA GLY A 437 10.30 -11.38 -6.11
C GLY A 437 10.85 -12.74 -5.72
N GLU A 438 12.09 -12.76 -5.26
CA GLU A 438 12.71 -13.90 -4.58
C GLU A 438 12.81 -13.59 -3.08
N THR A 439 12.18 -14.42 -2.26
CA THR A 439 12.26 -14.31 -0.81
C THR A 439 13.68 -14.59 -0.33
N LEU A 440 14.26 -13.64 0.39
CA LEU A 440 15.57 -13.79 1.04
C LEU A 440 15.37 -14.19 2.50
N ALA A 441 16.08 -15.24 2.91
CA ALA A 441 16.21 -15.58 4.32
C ALA A 441 17.02 -14.49 5.02
N LEU A 442 16.49 -13.98 6.13
CA LEU A 442 17.23 -13.06 7.00
C LEU A 442 18.33 -13.84 7.69
N ALA A 443 19.50 -13.21 7.86
CA ALA A 443 20.59 -13.77 8.64
C ALA A 443 20.35 -13.48 10.13
N GLU A 444 20.68 -14.45 10.99
CA GLU A 444 20.69 -14.24 12.44
C GLU A 444 21.88 -13.35 12.83
N GLU A 445 21.65 -12.44 13.77
CA GLU A 445 22.71 -11.63 14.37
C GLU A 445 23.36 -12.42 15.51
N PRO A 446 24.68 -12.69 15.47
CA PRO A 446 25.35 -13.40 16.54
C PRO A 446 25.40 -12.55 17.81
N VAL A 447 24.96 -13.13 18.92
CA VAL A 447 25.14 -12.56 20.26
C VAL A 447 26.62 -12.70 20.65
N ASP A 448 27.33 -11.59 20.81
CA ASP A 448 28.78 -11.56 21.07
C ASP A 448 29.12 -11.37 22.56
N GLU A 449 28.12 -11.05 23.39
CA GLU A 449 28.31 -10.81 24.81
C GLU A 449 28.68 -12.09 25.57
N ASP A 450 29.67 -11.96 26.45
CA ASP A 450 30.09 -13.04 27.36
C ASP A 450 28.95 -13.51 28.25
N VAL A 451 28.95 -14.81 28.56
CA VAL A 451 27.98 -15.42 29.48
C VAL A 451 28.46 -15.20 30.91
N HIS A 452 27.63 -14.52 31.72
CA HIS A 452 27.92 -14.18 33.11
C HIS A 452 26.60 -13.93 33.87
N GLY A 453 26.68 -13.69 35.17
CA GLY A 453 25.50 -13.44 36.01
C GLY A 453 24.66 -14.70 36.20
N ASN A 454 23.35 -14.54 36.43
CA ASN A 454 22.44 -15.64 36.74
C ASN A 454 21.44 -15.97 35.64
N GLU A 455 21.44 -15.30 34.50
CA GLU A 455 20.53 -15.60 33.39
C GLU A 455 21.32 -16.12 32.18
N ILE A 456 20.93 -17.30 31.67
CA ILE A 456 21.55 -17.92 30.50
C ILE A 456 20.45 -18.26 29.50
N GLU A 457 20.47 -17.56 28.37
CA GLU A 457 19.60 -17.84 27.23
C GLU A 457 20.17 -18.97 26.37
N LEU A 458 19.31 -19.93 26.00
CA LEU A 458 19.64 -21.05 25.13
C LEU A 458 18.98 -20.85 23.78
N ALA A 459 19.68 -21.15 22.69
CA ALA A 459 19.19 -20.91 21.31
C ALA A 459 17.93 -21.70 20.90
N ALA A 460 17.47 -22.66 21.73
CA ALA A 460 16.33 -23.49 21.42
C ALA A 460 15.50 -23.80 22.67
N LEU A 461 14.28 -24.24 22.45
CA LEU A 461 13.44 -24.83 23.48
C LEU A 461 14.06 -26.13 23.99
N HIS A 462 14.34 -26.20 25.29
CA HIS A 462 14.84 -27.39 25.96
C HIS A 462 13.84 -27.89 27.01
N GLU A 463 13.29 -29.07 26.76
CA GLU A 463 12.41 -29.76 27.71
C GLU A 463 13.23 -30.53 28.77
N GLY A 464 12.72 -30.63 29.99
CA GLY A 464 13.33 -31.43 31.07
C GLY A 464 14.36 -30.68 31.95
N LEU A 465 14.62 -29.41 31.67
CA LEU A 465 15.25 -28.50 32.63
C LEU A 465 14.17 -28.00 33.60
N THR A 466 14.37 -28.23 34.89
CA THR A 466 13.41 -27.89 35.95
C THR A 466 14.10 -27.13 37.08
N PRO A 467 13.38 -26.27 37.81
CA PRO A 467 13.86 -25.70 39.07
C PRO A 467 14.41 -26.76 40.02
N GLY A 468 15.44 -26.41 40.79
CA GLY A 468 16.15 -27.28 41.74
C GLY A 468 17.18 -28.22 41.10
N ARG A 469 17.28 -28.28 39.77
CA ARG A 469 18.25 -29.13 39.08
C ARG A 469 19.64 -28.50 39.11
N TRP A 470 20.66 -29.34 39.28
CA TRP A 470 22.06 -28.95 39.13
C TRP A 470 22.50 -29.02 37.67
N VAL A 471 23.22 -28.00 37.23
CA VAL A 471 23.89 -27.91 35.94
C VAL A 471 25.37 -27.58 36.16
N VAL A 472 26.22 -28.01 35.24
CA VAL A 472 27.62 -27.58 35.20
C VAL A 472 27.80 -26.62 34.03
N VAL A 473 28.30 -25.42 34.32
CA VAL A 473 28.67 -24.42 33.30
C VAL A 473 30.19 -24.45 33.16
N THR A 474 30.68 -24.65 31.94
CA THR A 474 32.11 -24.66 31.66
C THR A 474 32.42 -23.97 30.35
N GLY A 475 33.55 -23.28 30.29
CA GLY A 475 34.00 -22.55 29.12
C GLY A 475 35.35 -21.87 29.35
N GLU A 476 35.80 -21.10 28.39
CA GLU A 476 36.94 -20.21 28.52
C GLU A 476 36.54 -18.93 29.26
N ARG A 477 37.31 -18.56 30.27
CA ARG A 477 37.10 -17.37 31.09
C ARG A 477 37.61 -16.11 30.40
N THR A 478 36.84 -15.03 30.51
CA THR A 478 37.19 -13.70 29.98
C THR A 478 37.42 -12.66 31.08
N ASP A 479 37.11 -12.99 32.33
CA ASP A 479 37.30 -12.16 33.52
C ASP A 479 38.77 -12.06 33.99
N VAL A 480 39.70 -12.75 33.32
CA VAL A 480 41.13 -12.76 33.65
C VAL A 480 41.89 -11.84 32.67
N PRO A 481 42.39 -10.67 33.11
CA PRO A 481 43.07 -9.74 32.23
C PRO A 481 44.35 -10.32 31.60
N GLY A 482 44.57 -10.04 30.32
CA GLY A 482 45.83 -10.31 29.62
C GLY A 482 46.14 -11.78 29.35
N THR A 483 45.17 -12.69 29.52
CA THR A 483 45.33 -14.12 29.29
C THR A 483 44.13 -14.67 28.50
N SER A 484 44.36 -15.55 27.54
CA SER A 484 43.31 -16.29 26.83
C SER A 484 43.47 -17.80 27.06
N GLY A 485 42.41 -18.55 26.82
CA GLY A 485 42.40 -20.01 26.94
C GLY A 485 42.34 -20.53 28.37
N VAL A 486 41.94 -19.71 29.36
CA VAL A 486 41.81 -20.13 30.76
C VAL A 486 40.48 -20.89 30.94
N PRO A 487 40.47 -22.21 31.18
CA PRO A 487 39.23 -22.94 31.40
C PRO A 487 38.63 -22.62 32.78
N GLY A 488 37.31 -22.48 32.84
CA GLY A 488 36.52 -22.37 34.06
C GLY A 488 35.44 -23.46 34.10
N THR A 489 35.05 -23.88 35.31
CA THR A 489 33.94 -24.82 35.53
C THR A 489 33.25 -24.48 36.84
N GLU A 490 31.93 -24.38 36.80
CA GLU A 490 31.09 -24.05 37.94
C GLU A 490 29.88 -24.97 38.03
N LEU A 491 29.54 -25.36 39.25
CA LEU A 491 28.30 -26.08 39.55
C LEU A 491 27.23 -25.05 39.93
N ALA A 492 26.17 -24.95 39.14
CA ALA A 492 25.09 -24.00 39.35
C ALA A 492 23.75 -24.71 39.53
N MET A 493 22.88 -24.15 40.38
CA MET A 493 21.52 -24.65 40.58
C MET A 493 20.53 -23.80 39.79
N VAL A 494 19.63 -24.44 39.03
CA VAL A 494 18.55 -23.77 38.32
C VAL A 494 17.48 -23.35 39.32
N ALA A 495 17.22 -22.06 39.47
CA ALA A 495 16.13 -21.52 40.28
C ALA A 495 14.81 -21.45 39.53
N ALA A 496 14.86 -21.07 38.25
CA ALA A 496 13.68 -21.03 37.37
C ALA A 496 14.07 -21.34 35.92
N VAL A 497 13.08 -21.77 35.15
CA VAL A 497 13.18 -21.94 33.70
C VAL A 497 12.06 -21.12 33.09
N ARG A 498 12.41 -20.15 32.25
CA ARG A 498 11.46 -19.35 31.48
C ARG A 498 11.50 -19.84 30.04
N GLN A 499 10.32 -19.98 29.44
CA GLN A 499 10.18 -20.31 28.03
C GLN A 499 9.24 -19.28 27.43
N GLY A 500 9.68 -18.66 26.35
CA GLY A 500 8.98 -17.53 25.76
C GLY A 500 9.61 -17.10 24.46
N VAL A 501 9.04 -16.03 23.92
CA VAL A 501 9.52 -15.32 22.74
C VAL A 501 9.55 -13.85 23.10
N ASP A 502 10.55 -13.12 22.65
CA ASP A 502 10.58 -11.66 22.73
C ASP A 502 9.88 -11.07 21.49
N PRO A 503 8.68 -10.49 21.64
CA PRO A 503 7.96 -9.89 20.51
C PRO A 503 8.67 -8.66 19.93
N ALA A 504 9.68 -8.10 20.62
CA ALA A 504 10.48 -7.00 20.12
C ALA A 504 11.62 -7.44 19.18
N LEU A 505 11.98 -8.74 19.18
CA LEU A 505 13.05 -9.29 18.34
C LEU A 505 12.45 -9.91 17.06
N PRO A 506 12.73 -9.36 15.86
CA PRO A 506 12.21 -9.89 14.61
C PRO A 506 12.71 -11.32 14.34
N GLY A 507 11.77 -12.25 14.15
CA GLY A 507 12.08 -13.65 13.85
C GLY A 507 12.41 -14.50 15.08
N ASP A 508 12.26 -13.97 16.29
CA ASP A 508 12.48 -14.74 17.51
C ASP A 508 11.51 -15.93 17.61
N THR A 509 12.00 -17.03 18.18
CA THR A 509 11.25 -18.28 18.32
C THR A 509 11.20 -18.67 19.79
N VAL A 510 10.29 -19.59 20.15
CA VAL A 510 10.20 -20.02 21.55
C VAL A 510 11.51 -20.68 21.97
N HIS A 511 12.18 -20.09 22.94
CA HIS A 511 13.46 -20.58 23.46
C HIS A 511 13.45 -20.66 25.00
N THR A 512 14.55 -21.12 25.58
CA THR A 512 14.67 -21.37 27.02
C THR A 512 15.67 -20.42 27.66
N THR A 513 15.24 -19.70 28.69
CA THR A 513 16.11 -18.91 29.56
C THR A 513 16.22 -19.61 30.92
N LEU A 514 17.44 -19.98 31.29
CA LEU A 514 17.76 -20.49 32.62
C LEU A 514 18.01 -19.34 33.58
N VAL A 515 17.34 -19.38 34.73
CA VAL A 515 17.62 -18.50 35.86
C VAL A 515 18.31 -19.33 36.93
N LEU A 516 19.55 -18.99 37.23
CA LEU A 516 20.38 -19.64 38.24
C LEU A 516 20.07 -19.07 39.64
N ALA A 517 20.27 -19.89 40.66
CA ALA A 517 20.04 -19.52 42.07
C ALA A 517 21.06 -18.51 42.61
N ALA A 518 22.22 -18.41 41.97
CA ALA A 518 23.26 -17.44 42.24
C ALA A 518 23.92 -17.04 40.91
N ASP A 519 24.54 -15.87 40.89
CA ASP A 519 25.37 -15.45 39.76
C ASP A 519 26.55 -16.42 39.57
N LEU A 520 26.90 -16.67 38.30
CA LEU A 520 28.18 -17.28 37.96
C LEU A 520 29.32 -16.41 38.51
N ALA A 521 30.32 -17.05 39.11
CA ALA A 521 31.49 -16.38 39.64
C ALA A 521 32.44 -15.91 38.53
N PHE A 522 32.38 -16.53 37.34
CA PHE A 522 33.22 -16.17 36.19
C PHE A 522 32.37 -15.63 35.01
N SER A 523 33.02 -14.84 34.17
CA SER A 523 32.53 -14.49 32.82
C SER A 523 33.17 -15.43 31.80
N TYR A 524 32.35 -15.95 30.88
CA TYR A 524 32.78 -16.93 29.90
C TYR A 524 32.61 -16.44 28.46
N ARG A 525 33.58 -16.74 27.61
CA ARG A 525 33.46 -16.50 26.17
C ARG A 525 32.38 -17.41 25.59
N ARG A 526 31.30 -16.80 25.09
CA ARG A 526 30.04 -17.50 24.72
C ARG A 526 30.23 -18.72 23.82
N ASP A 527 31.06 -18.60 22.78
CA ASP A 527 31.31 -19.67 21.81
C ASP A 527 31.98 -20.92 22.38
N THR A 528 32.54 -20.84 23.59
CA THR A 528 33.17 -21.95 24.31
C THR A 528 32.26 -22.58 25.37
N VAL A 529 31.16 -21.92 25.72
CA VAL A 529 30.32 -22.31 26.86
C VAL A 529 29.58 -23.61 26.57
N LYS A 530 29.62 -24.52 27.55
CA LYS A 530 28.81 -25.73 27.60
C LYS A 530 28.05 -25.76 28.91
N VAL A 531 26.74 -25.96 28.81
CA VAL A 531 25.85 -26.20 29.95
C VAL A 531 25.50 -27.68 29.99
N LEU A 532 26.03 -28.40 30.97
CA LEU A 532 25.80 -29.84 31.14
C LEU A 532 24.67 -30.05 32.15
N GLY A 533 23.52 -30.55 31.68
CA GLY A 533 22.32 -30.77 32.52
C GLY A 533 22.17 -32.19 33.08
N ASN A 534 22.95 -33.15 32.58
CA ASN A 534 22.96 -34.55 33.03
C ASN A 534 23.97 -34.78 34.16
N VAL A 535 23.89 -33.97 35.21
CA VAL A 535 24.80 -34.00 36.35
C VAL A 535 24.34 -35.05 37.36
N VAL A 536 25.25 -35.93 37.79
CA VAL A 536 25.04 -36.89 38.87
C VAL A 536 26.11 -36.69 39.94
N ARG A 537 25.72 -36.79 41.22
CA ARG A 537 26.67 -36.77 42.32
C ARG A 537 27.47 -38.09 42.31
N ALA A 538 28.79 -37.98 42.30
CA ALA A 538 29.70 -39.11 42.41
C ALA A 538 30.70 -38.88 43.54
N THR A 539 31.13 -39.97 44.18
CA THR A 539 32.23 -39.99 45.14
C THR A 539 33.41 -40.73 44.53
N GLN A 540 34.64 -40.35 44.90
CA GLN A 540 35.84 -41.05 44.44
C GLN A 540 36.04 -42.31 45.28
N GLY A 541 36.27 -43.46 44.63
CA GLY A 541 36.48 -44.74 45.30
C GLY A 541 35.91 -45.92 44.50
N ALA A 542 36.08 -47.12 45.04
CA ALA A 542 35.49 -48.34 44.51
C ALA A 542 34.69 -49.04 45.61
N THR A 543 33.41 -49.34 45.35
CA THR A 543 32.60 -50.20 46.23
C THR A 543 33.15 -51.63 46.18
N ARG A 544 33.37 -52.24 47.35
CA ARG A 544 33.86 -53.62 47.48
C ARG A 544 32.96 -54.39 48.43
N ASP A 545 32.50 -55.55 47.99
CA ASP A 545 31.77 -56.50 48.83
C ASP A 545 32.73 -57.57 49.32
N GLU A 546 32.77 -57.81 50.63
CA GLU A 546 33.58 -58.88 51.22
C GLU A 546 32.76 -59.72 52.21
N ALA A 547 32.93 -61.04 52.13
CA ALA A 547 32.39 -61.97 53.11
C ALA A 547 33.34 -62.06 54.31
N ILE A 548 33.01 -61.37 55.39
CA ILE A 548 33.87 -61.24 56.58
C ILE A 548 33.80 -62.46 57.52
N GLY A 549 32.81 -63.35 57.33
CA GLY A 549 32.66 -64.60 58.07
C GLY A 549 31.20 -65.04 58.25
N SER A 550 31.00 -66.03 59.12
CA SER A 550 29.67 -66.52 59.52
C SER A 550 29.41 -66.24 61.00
N GLY A 551 28.21 -65.77 61.31
CA GLY A 551 27.76 -65.51 62.66
C GLY A 551 27.42 -66.79 63.43
N ASP A 552 27.79 -66.84 64.71
CA ASP A 552 27.34 -67.86 65.66
C ASP A 552 26.60 -67.16 66.82
N ALA A 553 25.28 -67.34 66.86
CA ALA A 553 24.42 -66.71 67.86
C ALA A 553 24.70 -67.19 69.30
N ALA A 554 25.46 -68.28 69.49
CA ALA A 554 25.91 -68.72 70.82
C ALA A 554 27.09 -67.88 71.36
N ARG A 555 27.74 -67.06 70.52
CA ARG A 555 28.91 -66.26 70.88
C ARG A 555 28.54 -64.79 71.05
N ALA A 556 28.60 -64.29 72.28
CA ALA A 556 28.49 -62.87 72.54
C ALA A 556 29.71 -62.11 71.94
N HIS A 557 29.47 -60.89 71.46
CA HIS A 557 30.51 -59.97 70.96
C HIS A 557 31.45 -60.58 69.91
N GLN A 558 30.92 -61.41 69.01
CA GLN A 558 31.72 -62.00 67.94
C GLN A 558 32.32 -60.89 67.06
N SER A 559 33.64 -60.94 66.87
CA SER A 559 34.35 -60.00 66.02
C SER A 559 34.74 -60.65 64.69
N PHE A 560 34.75 -59.84 63.64
CA PHE A 560 35.24 -60.21 62.32
C PHE A 560 36.32 -59.22 61.89
N ALA A 561 37.32 -59.70 61.15
CA ALA A 561 38.36 -58.83 60.59
C ALA A 561 37.91 -58.35 59.21
N LEU A 562 37.91 -57.03 59.01
CA LEU A 562 37.75 -56.43 57.68
C LEU A 562 39.06 -56.59 56.92
N TRP A 563 39.01 -57.10 55.70
CA TRP A 563 40.22 -57.36 54.91
C TRP A 563 40.62 -56.14 54.07
N GLN A 564 39.67 -55.25 53.78
CA GLN A 564 39.96 -53.96 53.17
C GLN A 564 40.36 -52.91 54.21
N ALA A 565 41.57 -52.38 54.05
CA ALA A 565 42.07 -51.22 54.76
C ALA A 565 42.84 -50.30 53.80
N PRO A 566 42.75 -48.97 53.96
CA PRO A 566 41.94 -48.24 54.94
C PRO A 566 40.45 -48.18 54.57
N LEU A 567 39.56 -48.02 55.56
CA LEU A 567 38.15 -47.70 55.33
C LEU A 567 38.02 -46.27 54.82
N THR A 568 37.11 -46.06 53.86
CA THR A 568 36.82 -44.74 53.33
C THR A 568 35.78 -44.05 54.21
N TRP A 569 35.98 -42.76 54.44
CA TRP A 569 35.03 -41.90 55.14
C TRP A 569 34.66 -40.76 54.21
N LEU A 570 33.39 -40.40 54.20
CA LEU A 570 32.89 -39.23 53.47
C LEU A 570 32.69 -38.08 54.44
N ALA A 571 32.99 -36.86 54.00
CA ALA A 571 32.64 -35.67 54.77
C ALA A 571 31.12 -35.63 54.99
N ALA A 572 30.70 -35.39 56.22
CA ALA A 572 29.30 -35.37 56.60
C ALA A 572 29.03 -34.29 57.65
N ASP A 573 27.84 -33.70 57.61
CA ASP A 573 27.35 -32.69 58.56
C ASP A 573 26.92 -33.37 59.89
N THR A 574 27.86 -34.08 60.49
CA THR A 574 27.75 -34.78 61.77
C THR A 574 28.77 -34.19 62.75
N PRO A 575 28.60 -34.35 64.07
CA PRO A 575 29.57 -33.84 65.03
C PRO A 575 31.01 -34.34 64.82
N SER A 576 31.19 -35.52 64.22
CA SER A 576 32.50 -36.10 63.86
C SER A 576 33.08 -35.53 62.56
N GLY A 577 32.29 -34.80 61.76
CA GLY A 577 32.68 -34.28 60.43
C GLY A 577 32.82 -35.36 59.35
N ALA A 578 32.55 -36.62 59.68
CA ALA A 578 32.77 -37.76 58.81
C ALA A 578 31.73 -38.86 59.03
N ALA A 579 31.26 -39.45 57.92
CA ALA A 579 30.41 -40.62 57.91
C ALA A 579 31.17 -41.82 57.33
N SER A 580 31.04 -42.96 58.01
CA SER A 580 31.58 -44.25 57.57
C SER A 580 30.89 -44.68 56.27
N THR A 581 31.64 -45.18 55.30
CA THR A 581 31.07 -45.83 54.10
C THR A 581 30.90 -47.34 54.28
N LEU A 582 31.17 -47.89 55.48
CA LEU A 582 31.03 -49.31 55.75
C LEU A 582 29.55 -49.68 55.93
N GLU A 583 29.09 -50.66 55.16
CA GLU A 583 27.80 -51.31 55.38
C GLU A 583 28.04 -52.78 55.76
N VAL A 584 27.58 -53.19 56.95
CA VAL A 584 27.60 -54.60 57.37
C VAL A 584 26.22 -55.20 57.17
N ARG A 585 26.16 -56.33 56.47
CA ARG A 585 24.91 -57.08 56.26
C ARG A 585 25.05 -58.52 56.74
N VAL A 586 24.03 -59.00 57.47
CA VAL A 586 23.90 -60.42 57.87
C VAL A 586 22.66 -60.97 57.18
N ASP A 587 22.82 -62.02 56.38
CA ASP A 587 21.76 -62.61 55.54
C ASP A 587 21.02 -61.55 54.69
N GLY A 588 21.77 -60.57 54.18
CA GLY A 588 21.25 -59.46 53.35
C GLY A 588 20.59 -58.32 54.13
N VAL A 589 20.44 -58.44 55.45
CA VAL A 589 19.85 -57.40 56.31
C VAL A 589 20.93 -56.44 56.77
N LEU A 590 20.73 -55.13 56.57
CA LEU A 590 21.64 -54.07 57.02
C LEU A 590 21.66 -53.95 58.55
N TRP A 591 22.87 -53.90 59.11
CA TRP A 591 23.14 -53.60 60.52
C TRP A 591 23.65 -52.16 60.63
N HIS A 592 23.47 -51.55 61.80
CA HIS A 592 23.77 -50.15 62.04
C HIS A 592 25.03 -49.97 62.89
N GLU A 593 25.94 -49.10 62.46
CA GLU A 593 27.13 -48.77 63.24
C GLU A 593 26.74 -47.98 64.50
N VAL A 594 27.37 -48.30 65.62
CA VAL A 594 27.19 -47.62 66.91
C VAL A 594 28.55 -47.41 67.58
N ASP A 595 28.66 -46.37 68.40
CA ASP A 595 29.91 -46.05 69.09
C ASP A 595 30.33 -47.13 70.11
N SER A 596 29.36 -47.82 70.72
CA SER A 596 29.60 -48.92 71.66
C SER A 596 28.45 -49.93 71.67
N LEU A 597 28.79 -51.20 71.91
CA LEU A 597 27.82 -52.28 72.13
C LEU A 597 27.27 -52.30 73.57
N ALA A 598 27.85 -51.52 74.49
CA ALA A 598 27.40 -51.47 75.87
C ALA A 598 25.95 -50.95 75.98
N GLY A 599 25.12 -51.67 76.75
CA GLY A 599 23.71 -51.29 76.96
C GLY A 599 22.78 -51.56 75.78
N ARG A 600 23.27 -52.19 74.70
CA ARG A 600 22.43 -52.61 73.56
C ARG A 600 21.71 -53.93 73.86
N GLY A 601 20.46 -54.04 73.43
CA GLY A 601 19.65 -55.25 73.60
C GLY A 601 20.08 -56.40 72.68
N PRO A 602 19.83 -57.67 73.07
CA PRO A 602 20.30 -58.86 72.36
C PRO A 602 19.66 -59.10 70.98
N ARG A 603 18.68 -58.27 70.59
CA ARG A 603 18.01 -58.33 69.29
C ARG A 603 18.28 -57.09 68.43
N GLU A 604 19.11 -56.17 68.90
CA GLU A 604 19.48 -54.98 68.13
C GLU A 604 20.48 -55.37 67.03
N ARG A 605 20.22 -54.89 65.81
CA ARG A 605 21.07 -55.12 64.63
C ARG A 605 22.14 -54.05 64.55
N VAL A 606 23.10 -54.12 65.45
CA VAL A 606 24.13 -53.09 65.63
C VAL A 606 25.53 -53.69 65.61
N TYR A 607 26.49 -52.93 65.09
CA TYR A 607 27.90 -53.28 65.10
C TYR A 607 28.73 -52.06 65.54
N ALA A 608 29.91 -52.29 66.08
CA ALA A 608 30.88 -51.24 66.37
C ALA A 608 32.18 -51.56 65.63
N THR A 609 32.89 -50.53 65.18
CA THR A 609 34.23 -50.67 64.58
C THR A 609 35.29 -50.28 65.59
N GLY A 610 36.45 -50.95 65.55
CA GLY A 610 37.55 -50.72 66.48
C GLY A 610 38.87 -51.18 65.88
N THR A 611 39.99 -50.67 66.39
CA THR A 611 41.31 -51.08 65.92
C THR A 611 41.82 -52.29 66.71
N THR A 612 42.65 -53.13 66.10
CA THR A 612 43.18 -54.35 66.76
C THR A 612 43.98 -54.04 68.04
N ALA A 613 44.45 -52.80 68.22
CA ALA A 613 45.16 -52.33 69.41
C ALA A 613 44.24 -52.07 70.62
N ASP A 614 42.96 -51.77 70.40
CA ASP A 614 41.98 -51.52 71.47
C ASP A 614 41.49 -52.81 72.15
N ARG A 615 41.89 -53.98 71.64
CA ARG A 615 41.39 -55.29 72.08
C ARG A 615 42.00 -55.81 73.39
N SER A 616 42.85 -55.03 74.05
CA SER A 616 43.55 -55.47 75.27
C SER A 616 42.76 -55.23 76.56
N GLU A 617 41.64 -54.50 76.53
CA GLU A 617 40.92 -54.06 77.74
C GLU A 617 39.38 -54.26 77.75
N GLU A 618 38.78 -55.00 76.79
CA GLU A 618 37.33 -55.29 76.79
C GLU A 618 36.97 -56.77 77.00
#